data_AF-A0A534QIW9-F1
#
_entry.id   AF-A0A534QIW9-F1
#
_cell.length_a   1.000
_cell.length_b   1.000
_cell.length_c   1.000
_cell.angle_alpha   90.00
_cell.angle_beta   90.00
_cell.angle_gamma   90.00
#
_symmetry.space_group_name_H-M   'P 1'
#
loop_
_entity.id
_entity.type
_entity.pdbx_description
1 polymer ?
#
loop_
_entity_poly.entity_id
_entity_poly.type
_entity_poly.pdbx_seq_one_letter_code
_entity_poly.pdbx_strand_id
1 'polypeptide(L)'
;MSPLRTRSAERPALAPVVCRWDLDKTYLRSDFDSFRQLLRTAFERAEDKVDVPGVAELIKAIKKAAARHGRPALVYFISASPPQIGKAIRDKLALDGIAYDGIVFKDQLAHLKRGKLRNLREHVGFKLVELLRGRLDAPAEARELLFGDDWESDSLIYSLYADVLARRLDVDRLLPILRRIGVDARLVDQVVALAGKAAGPDAVDRIFINLERRTPTATFRLFGPRVVPTFNYFQTAVALGVDGHLDVEDVAAVGRTLVERSGYTARRLENSLGDLVRRGVVSVAAAAGMGAALRAAGVLSAGAPARSRWRRMRDAFRRLRRRKKTRPAPVPLAGGALDYEAILDRLRSPGREASAEGRPA
;
A
#
# COMPACT_ATOMS: atom_id res chain seq x y z
N MET A 1 43.80 4.26 -40.42
CA MET A 1 43.39 4.68 -39.06
C MET A 1 41.88 4.56 -38.95
N SER A 2 41.37 3.43 -38.45
CA SER A 2 39.94 3.23 -38.16
C SER A 2 39.70 3.47 -36.68
N PRO A 3 38.77 4.35 -36.28
CA PRO A 3 38.45 4.54 -34.87
C PRO A 3 37.67 3.33 -34.37
N LEU A 4 38.23 2.65 -33.37
CA LEU A 4 37.57 1.62 -32.58
C LEU A 4 36.30 2.21 -31.95
N ARG A 5 35.13 1.83 -32.48
CA ARG A 5 33.85 2.01 -31.78
C ARG A 5 33.86 1.09 -30.57
N THR A 6 34.16 1.64 -29.40
CA THR A 6 33.78 1.04 -28.13
C THR A 6 32.26 0.96 -28.09
N ARG A 7 31.71 -0.22 -28.39
CA ARG A 7 30.34 -0.57 -28.00
C ARG A 7 30.33 -0.60 -26.48
N SER A 8 29.89 0.49 -25.85
CA SER A 8 29.42 0.44 -24.46
C SER A 8 28.34 -0.64 -24.42
N ALA A 9 28.63 -1.75 -23.76
CA ALA A 9 27.63 -2.78 -23.50
C ALA A 9 26.50 -2.11 -22.71
N GLU A 10 25.31 -2.00 -23.31
CA GLU A 10 24.10 -1.56 -22.61
C GLU A 10 23.93 -2.45 -21.38
N ARG A 11 23.97 -1.85 -20.19
CA ARG A 11 23.55 -2.55 -18.98
C ARG A 11 22.13 -3.04 -19.21
N PRO A 12 21.80 -4.31 -18.90
CA PRO A 12 20.44 -4.80 -19.06
C PRO A 12 19.51 -3.90 -18.23
N ALA A 13 18.47 -3.38 -18.89
CA ALA A 13 17.49 -2.52 -18.24
C ALA A 13 16.89 -3.25 -17.03
N LEU A 14 16.81 -2.57 -15.88
CA LEU A 14 16.19 -3.14 -14.70
C LEU A 14 14.70 -3.39 -14.98
N ALA A 15 14.20 -4.55 -14.55
CA ALA A 15 12.80 -4.91 -14.70
C ALA A 15 11.89 -3.77 -14.20
N PRO A 16 10.85 -3.35 -14.94
CA PRO A 16 10.00 -2.23 -14.53
C PRO A 16 9.40 -2.39 -13.13
N VAL A 17 9.05 -1.28 -12.48
CA VAL A 17 8.20 -1.28 -11.29
C VAL A 17 6.83 -0.73 -11.63
N VAL A 18 5.79 -1.52 -11.38
CA VAL A 18 4.39 -1.12 -11.55
C VAL A 18 3.84 -0.78 -10.17
N CYS A 19 3.43 0.46 -9.99
CA CYS A 19 2.78 0.94 -8.78
C CYS A 19 1.28 0.98 -9.02
N ARG A 20 0.52 0.11 -8.34
CA ARG A 20 -0.93 0.08 -8.42
C ARG A 20 -1.52 0.75 -7.19
N TRP A 21 -2.27 1.81 -7.42
CA TRP A 21 -2.85 2.64 -6.39
C TRP A 21 -4.35 2.46 -6.41
N ASP A 22 -4.91 2.10 -5.27
CA ASP A 22 -6.32 2.30 -5.03
C ASP A 22 -6.61 3.80 -4.94
N LEU A 23 -7.53 4.25 -5.77
CA LEU A 23 -7.96 5.64 -5.86
C LEU A 23 -9.41 5.71 -5.40
N ASP A 24 -9.59 5.59 -4.09
CA ASP A 24 -10.89 5.67 -3.45
C ASP A 24 -11.10 7.02 -2.76
N LYS A 25 -12.28 7.18 -2.14
CA LYS A 25 -12.74 8.40 -1.47
C LYS A 25 -11.75 8.92 -0.42
N THR A 26 -10.78 8.14 -0.01
CA THR A 26 -9.70 8.41 0.94
C THR A 26 -8.57 9.25 0.36
N TYR A 27 -8.17 9.03 -0.92
CA TYR A 27 -7.32 9.98 -1.66
C TYR A 27 -8.02 11.36 -1.81
N LEU A 28 -9.37 11.35 -1.83
CA LEU A 28 -10.19 12.49 -2.26
C LEU A 28 -10.89 13.25 -1.11
N ARG A 29 -11.18 12.64 0.05
CA ARG A 29 -12.12 13.21 1.03
C ARG A 29 -11.56 14.44 1.74
N SER A 30 -10.30 14.40 2.14
CA SER A 30 -9.66 15.56 2.75
C SER A 30 -9.59 16.73 1.78
N ASP A 31 -9.23 16.46 0.52
CA ASP A 31 -8.92 17.54 -0.43
C ASP A 31 -10.15 18.05 -1.19
N PHE A 32 -11.18 17.23 -1.45
CA PHE A 32 -12.41 17.67 -2.14
C PHE A 32 -13.41 18.36 -1.22
N ASP A 33 -13.54 17.92 0.04
CA ASP A 33 -14.26 18.72 1.03
C ASP A 33 -13.49 20.01 1.27
N SER A 34 -12.16 19.96 1.27
CA SER A 34 -11.32 21.16 1.28
C SER A 34 -11.45 22.02 0.04
N PHE A 35 -11.67 21.48 -1.16
CA PHE A 35 -11.84 22.25 -2.41
C PHE A 35 -13.22 22.91 -2.50
N ARG A 36 -14.30 22.19 -2.11
CA ARG A 36 -15.63 22.78 -1.93
C ARG A 36 -15.63 23.81 -0.80
N GLN A 37 -14.96 23.51 0.31
CA GLN A 37 -14.76 24.48 1.37
C GLN A 37 -13.84 25.62 0.91
N LEU A 38 -12.82 25.43 0.06
CA LEU A 38 -11.88 26.48 -0.45
C LEU A 38 -12.62 27.48 -1.32
N LEU A 39 -13.48 26.99 -2.22
CA LEU A 39 -14.44 27.82 -2.95
C LEU A 39 -15.37 28.59 -2.01
N ARG A 40 -15.66 28.06 -0.82
CA ARG A 40 -16.47 28.70 0.23
C ARG A 40 -15.65 29.58 1.20
N THR A 41 -14.35 29.31 1.38
CA THR A 41 -13.39 30.01 2.29
C THR A 41 -12.62 31.11 1.57
N ALA A 42 -12.87 31.34 0.28
CA ALA A 42 -12.58 32.64 -0.34
C ALA A 42 -13.31 33.81 0.37
N PHE A 43 -14.21 33.53 1.34
CA PHE A 43 -14.89 34.52 2.16
C PHE A 43 -14.62 34.47 3.68
N GLU A 44 -14.00 33.43 4.25
CA GLU A 44 -13.75 33.37 5.71
C GLU A 44 -12.47 32.59 6.10
N ARG A 45 -11.84 33.04 7.19
CA ARG A 45 -10.50 32.64 7.68
C ARG A 45 -10.42 31.15 8.03
N ALA A 46 -9.31 30.54 7.65
CA ALA A 46 -9.09 29.11 7.65
C ALA A 46 -8.58 28.58 9.00
N GLU A 47 -9.43 27.81 9.69
CA GLU A 47 -9.02 26.86 10.72
C GLU A 47 -9.62 25.48 10.36
N ASP A 48 -8.78 24.45 10.47
CA ASP A 48 -9.04 23.01 10.30
C ASP A 48 -9.42 22.48 8.91
N LYS A 49 -8.39 22.25 8.09
CA LYS A 49 -8.40 21.25 7.02
C LYS A 49 -7.27 20.24 7.24
N VAL A 50 -7.64 19.02 7.62
CA VAL A 50 -6.70 17.89 7.72
C VAL A 50 -6.52 17.33 6.31
N ASP A 51 -5.61 17.93 5.55
CA ASP A 51 -5.08 17.32 4.34
C ASP A 51 -4.48 15.94 4.71
N VAL A 52 -4.45 14.98 3.78
CA VAL A 52 -3.57 13.79 3.87
C VAL A 52 -2.34 14.00 2.97
N PRO A 53 -1.39 14.86 3.37
CA PRO A 53 -0.24 15.23 2.56
C PRO A 53 0.81 14.13 2.52
N GLY A 54 1.43 14.02 1.34
CA GLY A 54 2.58 13.16 1.10
C GLY A 54 2.35 12.07 0.06
N VAL A 55 1.11 11.78 -0.34
CA VAL A 55 0.85 10.80 -1.41
C VAL A 55 1.37 11.27 -2.76
N ALA A 56 1.05 12.51 -3.14
CA ALA A 56 1.53 13.12 -4.38
C ALA A 56 3.06 13.18 -4.41
N GLU A 57 3.67 13.58 -3.29
CA GLU A 57 5.12 13.64 -3.14
C GLU A 57 5.74 12.24 -3.21
N LEU A 58 5.11 11.23 -2.60
CA LEU A 58 5.57 9.85 -2.66
C LEU A 58 5.53 9.29 -4.09
N ILE A 59 4.46 9.54 -4.84
CA ILE A 59 4.34 9.11 -6.24
C ILE A 59 5.43 9.76 -7.10
N LYS A 60 5.65 11.07 -6.92
CA LYS A 60 6.73 11.80 -7.59
C LYS A 60 8.11 11.27 -7.21
N ALA A 61 8.34 11.00 -5.93
CA ALA A 61 9.55 10.40 -5.39
C ALA A 61 9.84 9.04 -6.04
N ILE A 62 8.84 8.17 -6.15
CA ILE A 62 9.00 6.86 -6.81
C ILE A 62 9.40 7.02 -8.27
N LYS A 63 8.70 7.88 -9.04
CA LYS A 63 9.04 8.11 -10.46
C LYS A 63 10.45 8.70 -10.62
N LYS A 64 10.82 9.66 -9.78
CA LYS A 64 12.15 10.29 -9.80
C LYS A 64 13.26 9.29 -9.45
N ALA A 65 13.07 8.51 -8.39
CA ALA A 65 14.03 7.49 -7.97
C ALA A 65 14.22 6.43 -9.06
N ALA A 66 13.12 5.91 -9.60
CA ALA A 66 13.18 4.91 -10.66
C ALA A 66 13.91 5.44 -11.91
N ALA A 67 13.65 6.69 -12.32
CA ALA A 67 14.38 7.33 -13.40
C ALA A 67 15.89 7.44 -13.10
N ARG A 68 16.29 7.86 -11.89
CA ARG A 68 17.71 7.88 -11.47
C ARG A 68 18.33 6.49 -11.46
N HIS A 69 17.56 5.46 -11.13
CA HIS A 69 18.01 4.07 -11.12
C HIS A 69 18.03 3.43 -12.52
N GLY A 70 17.61 4.13 -13.58
CA GLY A 70 17.50 3.57 -14.93
C GLY A 70 16.42 2.47 -15.03
N ARG A 71 15.37 2.58 -14.20
CA ARG A 71 14.26 1.63 -14.10
C ARG A 71 12.94 2.33 -14.44
N PRO A 72 12.12 1.82 -15.38
CA PRO A 72 10.80 2.38 -15.62
C PRO A 72 9.88 2.23 -14.38
N ALA A 73 9.20 3.30 -13.99
CA ALA A 73 8.14 3.27 -12.98
C ALA A 73 6.80 3.67 -13.59
N LEU A 74 5.89 2.70 -13.66
CA LEU A 74 4.54 2.88 -14.19
C LEU A 74 3.57 3.04 -13.03
N VAL A 75 2.71 4.06 -13.08
CA VAL A 75 1.74 4.38 -12.03
C VAL A 75 0.33 4.17 -12.58
N TYR A 76 -0.38 3.20 -12.03
CA TYR A 76 -1.76 2.88 -12.41
C TYR A 76 -2.70 3.10 -11.23
N PHE A 77 -3.82 3.75 -11.50
CA PHE A 77 -4.89 3.96 -10.54
C PHE A 77 -6.08 3.05 -10.82
N ILE A 78 -6.62 2.43 -9.77
CA ILE A 78 -7.85 1.62 -9.81
C ILE A 78 -8.85 2.30 -8.89
N SER A 79 -10.02 2.66 -9.38
CA SER A 79 -11.04 3.34 -8.57
C SER A 79 -12.37 2.58 -8.61
N ALA A 80 -12.94 2.32 -7.44
CA ALA A 80 -14.31 1.81 -7.33
C ALA A 80 -15.37 2.90 -7.60
N SER A 81 -14.93 4.14 -7.86
CA SER A 81 -15.80 5.28 -8.08
C SER A 81 -16.45 5.30 -9.48
N PRO A 82 -17.63 5.97 -9.61
CA PRO A 82 -18.30 6.11 -10.90
C PRO A 82 -17.46 6.88 -11.92
N PRO A 83 -17.57 6.60 -13.25
CA PRO A 83 -16.84 7.35 -14.27
C PRO A 83 -17.18 8.85 -14.30
N GLN A 84 -18.38 9.21 -13.80
CA GLN A 84 -18.86 10.59 -13.73
C GLN A 84 -17.95 11.50 -12.90
N ILE A 85 -17.29 10.98 -11.85
CA ILE A 85 -16.32 11.76 -11.06
C ILE A 85 -14.90 11.69 -11.62
N GLY A 86 -14.68 10.93 -12.71
CA GLY A 86 -13.37 10.70 -13.29
C GLY A 86 -12.70 11.97 -13.81
N LYS A 87 -13.47 12.96 -14.30
CA LYS A 87 -12.91 14.28 -14.68
C LYS A 87 -12.31 15.00 -13.48
N ALA A 88 -13.08 15.12 -12.39
CA ALA A 88 -12.63 15.81 -11.18
C ALA A 88 -11.35 15.17 -10.60
N ILE A 89 -11.28 13.84 -10.59
CA ILE A 89 -10.10 13.09 -10.17
C ILE A 89 -8.89 13.40 -11.05
N ARG A 90 -9.05 13.35 -12.38
CA ARG A 90 -7.97 13.66 -13.32
C ARG A 90 -7.48 15.09 -13.19
N ASP A 91 -8.40 16.04 -13.05
CA ASP A 91 -8.09 17.46 -12.83
C ASP A 91 -7.27 17.63 -11.54
N LYS A 92 -7.66 16.95 -10.45
CA LYS A 92 -6.92 16.98 -9.18
C LYS A 92 -5.52 16.37 -9.31
N LEU A 93 -5.39 15.19 -9.94
CA LEU A 93 -4.09 14.58 -10.20
C LEU A 93 -3.17 15.51 -11.02
N ALA A 94 -3.74 16.23 -11.99
CA ALA A 94 -3.01 17.22 -12.78
C ALA A 94 -2.59 18.44 -11.94
N LEU A 95 -3.48 18.97 -11.09
CA LEU A 95 -3.15 20.05 -10.14
C LEU A 95 -2.05 19.64 -9.16
N ASP A 96 -2.07 18.40 -8.70
CA ASP A 96 -1.04 17.84 -7.82
C ASP A 96 0.26 17.51 -8.58
N GLY A 97 0.28 17.65 -9.92
CA GLY A 97 1.44 17.36 -10.77
C GLY A 97 1.81 15.88 -10.82
N ILE A 98 0.83 14.98 -10.68
CA ILE A 98 1.03 13.54 -10.67
C ILE A 98 0.93 13.00 -12.09
N ALA A 99 2.06 12.54 -12.63
CA ALA A 99 2.10 11.80 -13.88
C ALA A 99 1.72 10.33 -13.64
N TYR A 100 0.74 9.82 -14.39
CA TYR A 100 0.29 8.43 -14.31
C TYR A 100 0.13 7.82 -15.71
N ASP A 101 0.14 6.49 -15.76
CA ASP A 101 0.24 5.69 -16.97
C ASP A 101 -1.11 5.03 -17.32
N GLY A 102 -2.00 4.90 -16.34
CA GLY A 102 -3.40 4.53 -16.58
C GLY A 102 -4.30 4.75 -15.37
N ILE A 103 -5.60 4.91 -15.63
CA ILE A 103 -6.63 5.02 -14.58
C ILE A 103 -7.90 4.29 -15.02
N VAL A 104 -8.39 3.41 -14.16
CA VAL A 104 -9.62 2.64 -14.39
C VAL A 104 -10.69 3.06 -13.39
N PHE A 105 -11.91 3.30 -13.88
CA PHE A 105 -13.10 3.61 -13.10
C PHE A 105 -14.12 2.49 -13.23
N LYS A 106 -14.79 2.14 -12.13
CA LYS A 106 -15.89 1.17 -12.17
C LYS A 106 -17.11 1.77 -12.85
N ASP A 107 -17.47 1.27 -14.04
CA ASP A 107 -18.71 1.68 -14.69
C ASP A 107 -19.93 1.14 -13.94
N GLN A 108 -20.64 2.04 -13.25
CA GLN A 108 -21.81 1.69 -12.42
C GLN A 108 -23.07 1.48 -13.26
N LEU A 109 -23.06 1.78 -14.56
CA LEU A 109 -24.24 1.76 -15.43
C LEU A 109 -24.80 0.35 -15.70
N ALA A 110 -24.06 -0.72 -15.37
CA ALA A 110 -24.56 -2.10 -15.49
C ALA A 110 -25.30 -2.63 -14.23
N HIS A 111 -25.25 -1.92 -13.09
CA HIS A 111 -25.65 -2.46 -11.78
C HIS A 111 -26.82 -1.73 -11.10
N LEU A 112 -27.54 -0.87 -11.82
CA LEU A 112 -28.67 -0.10 -11.26
C LEU A 112 -29.95 -0.95 -11.02
N LYS A 113 -29.83 -2.23 -10.65
CA LYS A 113 -30.92 -3.05 -10.11
C LYS A 113 -30.37 -4.08 -9.12
N ARG A 114 -30.48 -3.78 -7.81
CA ARG A 114 -30.60 -4.68 -6.62
C ARG A 114 -29.59 -4.42 -5.48
N GLY A 115 -30.09 -3.79 -4.41
CA GLY A 115 -29.77 -4.11 -3.00
C GLY A 115 -28.47 -3.56 -2.39
N LYS A 116 -28.62 -2.72 -1.35
CA LYS A 116 -27.56 -2.02 -0.58
C LYS A 116 -26.63 -2.91 0.29
N LEU A 117 -26.64 -4.24 0.14
CA LEU A 117 -25.82 -5.19 0.90
C LEU A 117 -24.62 -5.75 0.11
N ARG A 118 -24.32 -5.20 -1.08
CA ARG A 118 -23.34 -5.71 -2.05
C ARG A 118 -21.97 -5.00 -2.08
N ASN A 119 -21.76 -3.91 -1.34
CA ASN A 119 -20.59 -3.04 -1.55
C ASN A 119 -19.23 -3.77 -1.41
N LEU A 120 -19.00 -4.52 -0.33
CA LEU A 120 -17.73 -5.25 -0.14
C LEU A 120 -17.50 -6.34 -1.20
N ARG A 121 -18.56 -7.10 -1.50
CA ARG A 121 -18.56 -8.21 -2.47
C ARG A 121 -18.21 -7.74 -3.86
N GLU A 122 -18.78 -6.62 -4.25
CA GLU A 122 -18.55 -6.03 -5.56
C GLU A 122 -17.15 -5.46 -5.71
N HIS A 123 -16.61 -4.84 -4.66
CA HIS A 123 -15.29 -4.21 -4.72
C HIS A 123 -14.19 -5.27 -4.83
N VAL A 124 -14.30 -6.39 -4.09
CA VAL A 124 -13.35 -7.51 -4.21
C VAL A 124 -13.33 -8.07 -5.62
N GLY A 125 -14.49 -8.42 -6.18
CA GLY A 125 -14.56 -8.99 -7.53
C GLY A 125 -14.03 -8.04 -8.60
N PHE A 126 -14.47 -6.77 -8.57
CA PHE A 126 -14.05 -5.76 -9.53
C PHE A 126 -12.55 -5.50 -9.48
N LYS A 127 -11.99 -5.18 -8.30
CA LYS A 127 -10.56 -4.86 -8.15
C LYS A 127 -9.70 -6.06 -8.55
N LEU A 128 -10.08 -7.30 -8.22
CA LEU A 128 -9.33 -8.49 -8.67
C LEU A 128 -9.31 -8.64 -10.19
N VAL A 129 -10.44 -8.43 -10.88
CA VAL A 129 -10.49 -8.47 -12.34
C VAL A 129 -9.55 -7.43 -12.94
N GLU A 130 -9.62 -6.19 -12.47
CA GLU A 130 -8.80 -5.10 -13.02
C GLU A 130 -7.31 -5.26 -12.70
N LEU A 131 -6.96 -5.77 -11.51
CA LEU A 131 -5.58 -6.12 -11.17
C LEU A 131 -5.04 -7.22 -12.09
N LEU A 132 -5.81 -8.28 -12.34
CA LEU A 132 -5.39 -9.38 -13.21
C LEU A 132 -5.30 -8.97 -14.68
N ARG A 133 -6.23 -8.15 -15.18
CA ARG A 133 -6.13 -7.56 -16.53
C ARG A 133 -4.87 -6.69 -16.65
N GLY A 134 -4.71 -5.76 -15.72
CA GLY A 134 -3.55 -4.90 -15.69
C GLY A 134 -2.23 -5.64 -15.51
N ARG A 135 -2.23 -6.87 -14.98
CA ARG A 135 -1.04 -7.73 -14.95
C ARG A 135 -0.70 -8.30 -16.32
N LEU A 136 -1.70 -8.74 -17.07
CA LEU A 136 -1.53 -9.28 -18.41
C LEU A 136 -1.06 -8.22 -19.41
N ASP A 137 -1.46 -6.96 -19.19
CA ASP A 137 -1.07 -5.82 -20.02
C ASP A 137 0.32 -5.25 -19.64
N ALA A 138 0.85 -5.61 -18.46
CA ALA A 138 2.15 -5.13 -17.99
C ALA A 138 3.30 -6.02 -18.47
N PRO A 139 4.54 -5.50 -18.52
CA PRO A 139 5.72 -6.31 -18.83
C PRO A 139 5.84 -7.52 -17.91
N ALA A 140 6.16 -8.70 -18.46
CA ALA A 140 6.14 -9.96 -17.74
C ALA A 140 7.12 -10.00 -16.55
N GLU A 141 8.26 -9.32 -16.68
CA GLU A 141 9.29 -9.18 -15.66
C GLU A 141 8.99 -8.09 -14.63
N ALA A 142 7.97 -7.26 -14.85
CA ALA A 142 7.66 -6.13 -13.98
C ALA A 142 7.37 -6.60 -12.55
N ARG A 143 7.99 -5.92 -11.59
CA ARG A 143 7.68 -6.06 -10.16
C ARG A 143 6.57 -5.10 -9.77
N GLU A 144 5.77 -5.45 -8.78
CA GLU A 144 4.62 -4.66 -8.38
C GLU A 144 4.68 -4.18 -6.93
N LEU A 145 4.32 -2.92 -6.74
CA LEU A 145 4.04 -2.30 -5.46
C LEU A 145 2.56 -1.93 -5.43
N LEU A 146 1.85 -2.42 -4.43
CA LEU A 146 0.40 -2.20 -4.30
C LEU A 146 0.14 -1.24 -3.14
N PHE A 147 -0.70 -0.24 -3.36
CA PHE A 147 -0.98 0.83 -2.41
C PHE A 147 -2.48 0.99 -2.24
N GLY A 148 -2.97 0.78 -1.01
CA GLY A 148 -4.38 0.91 -0.68
C GLY A 148 -4.58 1.33 0.77
N ASP A 149 -5.77 1.10 1.30
CA ASP A 149 -6.16 1.56 2.64
C ASP A 149 -6.93 0.51 3.48
N ASP A 150 -7.30 0.90 4.70
CA ASP A 150 -8.09 0.09 5.63
C ASP A 150 -9.60 0.44 5.65
N TRP A 151 -10.08 1.27 4.71
CA TRP A 151 -11.51 1.49 4.48
C TRP A 151 -12.15 0.33 3.74
N GLU A 152 -11.47 -0.18 2.72
CA GLU A 152 -11.98 -1.30 1.93
C GLU A 152 -11.37 -2.63 2.37
N SER A 153 -11.31 -3.59 1.44
CA SER A 153 -10.67 -4.89 1.63
C SER A 153 -9.36 -5.00 0.87
N ASP A 154 -8.63 -3.89 0.69
CA ASP A 154 -7.40 -3.87 -0.12
C ASP A 154 -6.36 -4.86 0.37
N SER A 155 -6.18 -4.98 1.68
CA SER A 155 -5.29 -6.00 2.25
C SER A 155 -5.65 -7.43 1.81
N LEU A 156 -6.94 -7.76 1.73
CA LEU A 156 -7.43 -9.06 1.24
C LEU A 156 -7.31 -9.16 -0.28
N ILE A 157 -7.74 -8.15 -1.03
CA ILE A 157 -7.75 -8.12 -2.49
C ILE A 157 -6.33 -8.25 -3.03
N TYR A 158 -5.40 -7.44 -2.53
CA TYR A 158 -4.01 -7.46 -2.95
C TYR A 158 -3.29 -8.73 -2.53
N SER A 159 -3.64 -9.32 -1.37
CA SER A 159 -3.07 -10.61 -0.97
C SER A 159 -3.56 -11.75 -1.86
N LEU A 160 -4.87 -11.82 -2.15
CA LEU A 160 -5.45 -12.79 -3.07
C LEU A 160 -4.80 -12.69 -4.45
N TYR A 161 -4.74 -11.48 -5.01
CA TYR A 161 -4.07 -11.21 -6.27
C TYR A 161 -2.62 -11.69 -6.25
N ALA A 162 -1.87 -11.34 -5.22
CA ALA A 162 -0.45 -11.67 -5.15
C ALA A 162 -0.18 -13.18 -4.98
N ASP A 163 -1.02 -13.91 -4.23
CA ASP A 163 -0.91 -15.37 -4.10
C ASP A 163 -1.37 -16.12 -5.35
N VAL A 164 -2.35 -15.57 -6.09
CA VAL A 164 -2.74 -16.08 -7.42
C VAL A 164 -1.58 -15.91 -8.39
N LEU A 165 -0.96 -14.72 -8.45
CA LEU A 165 0.19 -14.49 -9.31
C LEU A 165 1.35 -15.43 -8.98
N ALA A 166 1.64 -15.63 -7.70
CA ALA A 166 2.74 -16.46 -7.23
C ALA A 166 2.45 -17.98 -7.29
N ARG A 167 1.30 -18.41 -7.85
CA ARG A 167 0.84 -19.81 -7.87
C ARG A 167 0.74 -20.47 -6.49
N ARG A 168 0.58 -19.65 -5.44
CA ARG A 168 0.32 -20.15 -4.08
C ARG A 168 -1.15 -20.47 -3.87
N LEU A 169 -2.02 -19.78 -4.61
CA LEU A 169 -3.47 -19.98 -4.62
C LEU A 169 -3.92 -20.29 -6.05
N ASP A 170 -4.21 -21.56 -6.32
CA ASP A 170 -4.78 -22.00 -7.59
C ASP A 170 -6.27 -21.67 -7.70
N VAL A 171 -6.84 -21.92 -8.88
CA VAL A 171 -8.26 -21.66 -9.18
C VAL A 171 -9.20 -22.47 -8.28
N ASP A 172 -8.88 -23.73 -8.01
CA ASP A 172 -9.73 -24.63 -7.23
C ASP A 172 -9.86 -24.18 -5.78
N ARG A 173 -8.79 -23.59 -5.22
CA ARG A 173 -8.81 -22.99 -3.88
C ARG A 173 -9.32 -21.56 -3.87
N LEU A 174 -9.11 -20.78 -4.94
CA LEU A 174 -9.61 -19.41 -5.06
C LEU A 174 -11.14 -19.38 -5.14
N LEU A 175 -11.75 -20.30 -5.87
CA LEU A 175 -13.20 -20.30 -6.13
C LEU A 175 -14.06 -20.38 -4.84
N PRO A 176 -13.81 -21.31 -3.89
CA PRO A 176 -14.49 -21.33 -2.59
C PRO A 176 -14.34 -20.02 -1.80
N ILE A 177 -13.16 -19.39 -1.84
CA ILE A 177 -12.89 -18.13 -1.15
C ILE A 177 -13.76 -17.00 -1.74
N LEU A 178 -13.79 -16.86 -3.07
CA LEU A 178 -14.62 -15.84 -3.74
C LEU A 178 -16.12 -16.04 -3.46
N ARG A 179 -16.57 -17.30 -3.45
CA ARG A 179 -17.96 -17.66 -3.09
C ARG A 179 -18.28 -17.32 -1.63
N ARG A 180 -17.35 -17.59 -0.71
CA ARG A 180 -17.49 -17.29 0.73
C ARG A 180 -17.55 -15.79 1.01
N ILE A 181 -16.79 -14.99 0.26
CA ILE A 181 -16.87 -13.52 0.29
C ILE A 181 -18.23 -13.06 -0.24
N GLY A 182 -18.77 -13.77 -1.23
CA GLY A 182 -20.05 -13.49 -1.89
C GLY A 182 -19.89 -12.68 -3.17
N VAL A 183 -18.76 -12.83 -3.87
CA VAL A 183 -18.51 -12.18 -5.17
C VAL A 183 -19.55 -12.66 -6.18
N ASP A 184 -20.03 -11.76 -7.04
CA ASP A 184 -21.01 -12.07 -8.09
C ASP A 184 -20.46 -13.16 -9.02
N ALA A 185 -21.28 -14.16 -9.37
CA ALA A 185 -20.86 -15.31 -10.18
C ALA A 185 -20.18 -14.89 -11.50
N ARG A 186 -20.67 -13.84 -12.16
CA ARG A 186 -20.08 -13.34 -13.41
C ARG A 186 -18.69 -12.75 -13.20
N LEU A 187 -18.43 -12.15 -12.05
CA LEU A 187 -17.10 -11.66 -11.68
C LEU A 187 -16.20 -12.81 -11.26
N VAL A 188 -16.73 -13.82 -10.57
CA VAL A 188 -15.99 -15.05 -10.24
C VAL A 188 -15.46 -15.71 -11.51
N ASP A 189 -16.31 -15.90 -12.53
CA ASP A 189 -15.91 -16.52 -13.79
C ASP A 189 -14.78 -15.73 -14.48
N GLN A 190 -14.88 -14.39 -14.47
CA GLN A 190 -13.84 -13.51 -15.01
C GLN A 190 -12.53 -13.61 -14.22
N VAL A 191 -12.59 -13.56 -12.89
CA VAL A 191 -11.40 -13.69 -12.03
C VAL A 191 -10.71 -15.03 -12.29
N VAL A 192 -11.45 -16.13 -12.35
CA VAL A 192 -10.90 -17.47 -12.59
C VAL A 192 -10.24 -17.56 -13.97
N ALA A 193 -10.91 -17.08 -15.02
CA ALA A 193 -10.38 -17.09 -16.37
C ALA A 193 -9.09 -16.26 -16.52
N LEU A 194 -9.02 -15.12 -15.83
CA LEU A 194 -7.84 -14.25 -15.83
C LEU A 194 -6.71 -14.81 -14.95
N ALA A 195 -7.05 -15.37 -13.79
CA ALA A 195 -6.09 -15.97 -12.85
C ALA A 195 -5.26 -17.07 -13.52
N GLY A 196 -5.90 -17.96 -14.29
CA GLY A 196 -5.20 -19.01 -15.03
C GLY A 196 -4.19 -18.48 -16.06
N LYS A 197 -4.42 -17.29 -16.62
CA LYS A 197 -3.52 -16.65 -17.60
C LYS A 197 -2.41 -15.86 -16.93
N ALA A 198 -2.72 -15.16 -15.83
CA ALA A 198 -1.81 -14.23 -15.17
C ALA A 198 -0.83 -14.92 -14.21
N ALA A 199 -1.14 -16.13 -13.75
CA ALA A 199 -0.32 -16.88 -12.81
C ALA A 199 1.09 -17.16 -13.35
N GLY A 200 2.13 -16.76 -12.60
CA GLY A 200 3.51 -16.73 -13.04
C GLY A 200 4.51 -16.70 -11.87
N PRO A 201 5.69 -16.09 -12.07
CA PRO A 201 6.59 -15.77 -10.97
C PRO A 201 5.94 -14.78 -10.00
N ASP A 202 6.30 -14.88 -8.72
CA ASP A 202 5.82 -13.98 -7.67
C ASP A 202 6.27 -12.54 -7.95
N ALA A 203 5.37 -11.72 -8.50
CA ALA A 203 5.67 -10.38 -9.00
C ALA A 203 5.52 -9.26 -7.97
N VAL A 204 4.81 -9.49 -6.86
CA VAL A 204 4.44 -8.43 -5.90
C VAL A 204 5.48 -8.34 -4.78
N ASP A 205 6.19 -7.22 -4.71
CA ASP A 205 7.22 -6.97 -3.70
C ASP A 205 6.59 -6.58 -2.35
N ARG A 206 5.68 -5.61 -2.36
CA ARG A 206 5.05 -5.05 -1.16
C ARG A 206 3.61 -4.63 -1.40
N ILE A 207 2.82 -4.72 -0.33
CA ILE A 207 1.46 -4.21 -0.23
C ILE A 207 1.43 -3.19 0.91
N PHE A 208 1.25 -1.92 0.61
CA PHE A 208 1.13 -0.86 1.60
C PHE A 208 -0.33 -0.55 1.86
N ILE A 209 -0.71 -0.56 3.14
CA ILE A 209 -2.07 -0.27 3.59
C ILE A 209 -2.02 0.97 4.48
N ASN A 210 -2.51 2.10 3.97
CA ASN A 210 -2.64 3.32 4.75
C ASN A 210 -3.78 3.17 5.78
N LEU A 211 -3.47 3.35 7.07
CA LEU A 211 -4.40 3.14 8.17
C LEU A 211 -5.24 4.38 8.48
N GLU A 212 -6.09 4.77 7.54
CA GLU A 212 -6.94 5.95 7.66
C GLU A 212 -7.99 5.81 8.76
N ARG A 213 -8.55 4.61 8.91
CA ARG A 213 -9.46 4.25 10.02
C ARG A 213 -8.71 3.88 11.29
N ARG A 214 -7.38 3.96 11.27
CA ARG A 214 -6.49 3.57 12.38
C ARG A 214 -6.72 2.13 12.82
N THR A 215 -7.04 1.24 11.88
CA THR A 215 -7.24 -0.19 12.18
C THR A 215 -6.01 -0.74 12.92
N PRO A 216 -6.17 -1.50 14.01
CA PRO A 216 -5.04 -2.02 14.76
C PRO A 216 -4.08 -2.84 13.88
N THR A 217 -2.80 -2.47 13.88
CA THR A 217 -1.77 -3.14 13.05
C THR A 217 -1.66 -4.65 13.30
N ALA A 218 -2.07 -5.13 14.49
CA ALA A 218 -2.11 -6.55 14.81
C ALA A 218 -3.07 -7.35 13.91
N THR A 219 -4.13 -6.73 13.38
CA THR A 219 -5.07 -7.35 12.45
C THR A 219 -4.38 -7.77 11.15
N PHE A 220 -3.34 -7.03 10.74
CA PHE A 220 -2.64 -7.29 9.49
C PHE A 220 -1.62 -8.44 9.57
N ARG A 221 -1.36 -8.99 10.77
CA ARG A 221 -0.41 -10.09 10.95
C ARG A 221 -0.79 -11.35 10.17
N LEU A 222 -2.08 -11.58 9.96
CA LEU A 222 -2.59 -12.72 9.19
C LEU A 222 -2.22 -12.65 7.70
N PHE A 223 -1.96 -11.45 7.17
CA PHE A 223 -1.58 -11.24 5.78
C PHE A 223 -0.07 -11.37 5.54
N GLY A 224 0.69 -11.74 6.57
CA GLY A 224 2.13 -11.94 6.48
C GLY A 224 2.93 -10.65 6.23
N PRO A 225 4.25 -10.77 6.01
CA PRO A 225 5.17 -9.64 5.98
C PRO A 225 5.15 -8.82 4.67
N ARG A 226 4.46 -9.30 3.63
CA ARG A 226 4.25 -8.55 2.38
C ARG A 226 3.34 -7.34 2.61
N VAL A 227 2.36 -7.47 3.49
CA VAL A 227 1.45 -6.39 3.86
C VAL A 227 2.09 -5.53 4.95
N VAL A 228 2.29 -4.26 4.63
CA VAL A 228 2.91 -3.25 5.48
C VAL A 228 1.86 -2.19 5.82
N PRO A 229 1.20 -2.29 6.99
CA PRO A 229 0.29 -1.24 7.43
C PRO A 229 1.08 0.01 7.85
N THR A 230 0.67 1.18 7.40
CA THR A 230 1.35 2.46 7.62
C THR A 230 0.37 3.53 8.10
N PHE A 231 0.78 4.37 9.05
CA PHE A 231 -0.02 5.47 9.57
C PHE A 231 0.18 6.79 8.81
N ASN A 232 1.21 6.85 7.96
CA ASN A 232 1.55 8.02 7.16
C ASN A 232 2.50 7.64 6.02
N TYR A 233 2.54 8.48 4.98
CA TYR A 233 3.36 8.25 3.80
C TYR A 233 4.88 8.34 4.07
N PHE A 234 5.32 8.94 5.18
CA PHE A 234 6.73 8.84 5.59
C PHE A 234 7.09 7.40 6.00
N GLN A 235 6.20 6.66 6.67
CA GLN A 235 6.44 5.24 6.95
C GLN A 235 6.54 4.42 5.66
N THR A 236 5.69 4.69 4.68
CA THR A 236 5.74 4.06 3.36
C THR A 236 7.06 4.39 2.66
N ALA A 237 7.47 5.66 2.65
CA ALA A 237 8.73 6.10 2.05
C ALA A 237 9.95 5.43 2.71
N VAL A 238 9.98 5.34 4.04
CA VAL A 238 11.06 4.64 4.76
C VAL A 238 11.12 3.16 4.36
N ALA A 239 9.99 2.46 4.29
CA ALA A 239 9.97 1.05 3.90
C ALA A 239 10.47 0.87 2.45
N LEU A 240 9.99 1.70 1.52
CA LEU A 240 10.46 1.71 0.13
C LEU A 240 11.95 2.03 0.02
N GLY A 241 12.46 2.97 0.82
CA GLY A 241 13.89 3.30 0.82
C GLY A 241 14.77 2.19 1.40
N VAL A 242 14.28 1.45 2.39
CA VAL A 242 14.97 0.27 2.92
C VAL A 242 14.96 -0.89 1.92
N ASP A 243 13.89 -1.02 1.15
CA ASP A 243 13.75 -2.01 0.08
C ASP A 243 14.49 -1.60 -1.22
N GLY A 244 15.06 -0.39 -1.27
CA GLY A 244 15.86 0.10 -2.40
C GLY A 244 15.06 0.73 -3.56
N HIS A 245 13.76 0.99 -3.36
CA HIS A 245 12.92 1.69 -4.35
C HIS A 245 13.06 3.21 -4.30
N LEU A 246 13.51 3.76 -3.17
CA LEU A 246 13.73 5.19 -2.97
C LEU A 246 15.14 5.45 -2.47
N ASP A 247 15.72 6.57 -2.87
CA ASP A 247 16.96 7.06 -2.27
C ASP A 247 16.63 7.83 -0.99
N VAL A 248 17.62 7.98 -0.11
CA VAL A 248 17.47 8.75 1.14
C VAL A 248 16.94 10.16 0.88
N GLU A 249 17.35 10.79 -0.22
CA GLU A 249 16.91 12.13 -0.58
C GLU A 249 15.41 12.21 -0.88
N ASP A 250 14.81 11.16 -1.43
CA ASP A 250 13.37 11.13 -1.69
C ASP A 250 12.59 10.87 -0.40
N VAL A 251 13.09 9.96 0.45
CA VAL A 251 12.52 9.75 1.79
C VAL A 251 12.54 11.05 2.60
N ALA A 252 13.64 11.81 2.49
CA ALA A 252 13.78 13.13 3.09
C ALA A 252 12.78 14.14 2.50
N ALA A 253 12.58 14.16 1.18
CA ALA A 253 11.61 15.03 0.53
C ALA A 253 10.18 14.78 1.03
N VAL A 254 9.73 13.52 1.04
CA VAL A 254 8.42 13.14 1.61
C VAL A 254 8.30 13.57 3.07
N GLY A 255 9.34 13.34 3.88
CA GLY A 255 9.38 13.77 5.27
C GLY A 255 9.24 15.29 5.45
N ARG A 256 9.93 16.08 4.63
CA ARG A 256 9.82 17.56 4.65
C ARG A 256 8.42 18.03 4.28
N THR A 257 7.81 17.45 3.25
CA THR A 257 6.43 17.77 2.87
C THR A 257 5.45 17.52 4.01
N LEU A 258 5.64 16.44 4.77
CA LEU A 258 4.80 16.17 5.95
C LEU A 258 5.00 17.21 7.07
N VAL A 259 6.22 17.71 7.25
CA VAL A 259 6.50 18.77 8.23
C VAL A 259 5.88 20.09 7.80
N GLU A 260 6.06 20.46 6.54
CA GLU A 260 5.63 21.75 5.97
C GLU A 260 4.11 21.85 5.82
N ARG A 261 3.44 20.78 5.37
CA ARG A 261 2.02 20.85 4.93
C ARG A 261 1.03 20.21 5.89
N SER A 262 1.49 19.63 7.01
CA SER A 262 0.68 18.68 7.80
C SER A 262 0.89 18.77 9.30
N GLY A 263 1.70 19.74 9.74
CA GLY A 263 2.05 19.90 11.15
C GLY A 263 2.78 18.69 11.74
N TYR A 264 3.43 17.84 10.93
CA TYR A 264 4.37 16.88 11.49
C TYR A 264 5.58 17.61 12.05
N THR A 265 6.16 17.04 13.09
CA THR A 265 7.43 17.50 13.63
C THR A 265 8.49 16.45 13.39
N ALA A 266 9.75 16.85 13.38
CA ALA A 266 10.88 15.92 13.31
C ALA A 266 10.79 14.82 14.39
N ARG A 267 10.25 15.13 15.58
CA ARG A 267 9.96 14.16 16.64
C ARG A 267 8.86 13.17 16.26
N ARG A 268 7.77 13.62 15.62
CA ARG A 268 6.71 12.73 15.11
C ARG A 268 7.25 11.80 14.01
N LEU A 269 8.07 12.30 13.09
CA LEU A 269 8.74 11.46 12.08
C LEU A 269 9.69 10.43 12.71
N GLU A 270 10.45 10.82 13.75
CA GLU A 270 11.30 9.88 14.49
C GLU A 270 10.46 8.78 15.18
N ASN A 271 9.29 9.14 15.73
CA ASN A 271 8.35 8.17 16.28
C ASN A 271 7.78 7.24 15.21
N SER A 272 7.49 7.75 14.01
CA SER A 272 7.03 6.97 12.84
C SER A 272 8.07 5.94 12.39
N LEU A 273 9.34 6.35 12.27
CA LEU A 273 10.46 5.41 12.00
C LEU A 273 10.56 4.37 13.10
N GLY A 274 10.39 4.79 14.36
CA GLY A 274 10.46 3.91 15.50
C GLY A 274 9.36 2.87 15.59
N ASP A 275 8.18 3.24 15.15
CA ASP A 275 7.05 2.34 15.04
C ASP A 275 7.32 1.20 14.04
N LEU A 276 7.90 1.51 12.89
CA LEU A 276 8.32 0.48 11.92
C LEU A 276 9.30 -0.52 12.52
N VAL A 277 10.24 -0.06 13.36
CA VAL A 277 11.18 -0.93 14.08
C VAL A 277 10.46 -1.79 15.12
N ARG A 278 9.55 -1.22 15.92
CA ARG A 278 8.77 -1.99 16.93
C ARG A 278 7.96 -3.11 16.30
N ARG A 279 7.38 -2.85 15.13
CA ARG A 279 6.57 -3.81 14.38
C ARG A 279 7.40 -4.79 13.55
N GLY A 280 8.72 -4.61 13.48
CA GLY A 280 9.62 -5.48 12.71
C GLY A 280 9.53 -5.28 11.20
N VAL A 281 8.91 -4.20 10.73
CA VAL A 281 8.86 -3.83 9.30
C VAL A 281 10.25 -3.43 8.81
N VAL A 282 10.97 -2.67 9.64
CA VAL A 282 12.34 -2.23 9.35
C VAL A 282 13.29 -2.78 10.42
N SER A 283 14.42 -3.34 9.99
CA SER A 283 15.44 -3.84 10.92
C SER A 283 16.08 -2.70 11.72
N VAL A 284 16.60 -3.00 12.91
CA VAL A 284 17.31 -2.01 13.73
C VAL A 284 18.51 -1.41 12.98
N ALA A 285 19.21 -2.21 12.18
CA ALA A 285 20.36 -1.75 11.40
C ALA A 285 19.92 -0.80 10.28
N ALA A 286 18.90 -1.18 9.50
CA ALA A 286 18.35 -0.34 8.43
C ALA A 286 17.79 0.99 8.97
N ALA A 287 17.05 0.95 10.08
CA ALA A 287 16.54 2.16 10.73
C ALA A 287 17.65 3.05 11.30
N ALA A 288 18.75 2.47 11.78
CA ALA A 288 19.90 3.25 12.24
C ALA A 288 20.59 3.98 11.08
N GLY A 289 20.76 3.32 9.93
CA GLY A 289 21.30 3.92 8.71
C GLY A 289 20.39 5.01 8.16
N MET A 290 19.12 4.68 7.89
CA MET A 290 18.11 5.63 7.41
C MET A 290 17.97 6.82 8.35
N GLY A 291 17.87 6.57 9.67
CA GLY A 291 17.75 7.63 10.66
C GLY A 291 18.99 8.53 10.74
N ALA A 292 20.20 8.02 10.53
CA ALA A 292 21.40 8.85 10.48
C ALA A 292 21.39 9.77 9.25
N ALA A 293 21.04 9.21 8.09
CA ALA A 293 20.99 9.94 6.84
C ALA A 293 19.90 11.02 6.84
N LEU A 294 18.71 10.72 7.38
CA LEU A 294 17.63 11.70 7.51
C LEU A 294 17.91 12.81 8.54
N ARG A 295 18.75 12.56 9.56
CA ARG A 295 19.24 13.63 10.45
C ARG A 295 20.24 14.53 9.73
N ALA A 296 21.14 13.95 8.95
CA ALA A 296 22.08 14.71 8.12
C ALA A 296 21.34 15.59 7.09
N ALA A 297 20.23 15.10 6.54
CA ALA A 297 19.34 15.85 5.65
C ALA A 297 18.41 16.86 6.37
N GLY A 298 18.52 17.03 7.70
CA GLY A 298 17.74 17.99 8.48
C GLY A 298 16.27 17.62 8.73
N VAL A 299 15.84 16.43 8.34
CA VAL A 299 14.43 16.00 8.45
C VAL A 299 14.09 15.45 9.84
N LEU A 300 15.04 14.72 10.43
CA LEU A 300 14.94 14.25 11.82
C LEU A 300 15.80 15.12 12.74
N SER A 301 15.38 15.26 14.00
CA SER A 301 16.10 16.07 14.98
C SER A 301 17.49 15.51 15.28
N ALA A 302 18.48 16.40 15.37
CA ALA A 302 19.86 16.08 15.76
C ALA A 302 20.01 15.70 17.25
N GLY A 303 18.98 15.95 18.06
CA GLY A 303 18.98 15.66 19.50
C GLY A 303 19.31 14.21 19.84
N ALA A 304 19.98 14.01 20.99
CA ALA A 304 20.64 12.81 21.51
C ALA A 304 20.40 11.50 20.73
N PRO A 305 21.48 10.81 20.29
CA PRO A 305 21.42 9.81 19.26
C PRO A 305 20.40 8.72 19.63
N ALA A 306 19.40 8.53 18.77
CA ALA A 306 18.46 7.43 18.89
C ALA A 306 19.16 6.06 18.90
N ARG A 307 20.47 5.99 18.57
CA ARG A 307 21.34 4.84 18.86
C ARG A 307 21.16 4.31 20.29
N SER A 308 20.95 5.16 21.30
CA SER A 308 20.70 4.70 22.68
C SER A 308 19.29 4.13 22.86
N ARG A 309 18.26 4.73 22.24
CA ARG A 309 16.87 4.23 22.26
C ARG A 309 16.73 2.91 21.49
N TRP A 310 17.26 2.81 20.28
CA TRP A 310 17.23 1.60 19.45
C TRP A 310 18.08 0.47 20.03
N ARG A 311 19.23 0.76 20.65
CA ARG A 311 19.99 -0.26 21.41
C ARG A 311 19.23 -0.73 22.63
N ARG A 312 18.65 0.17 23.45
CA ARG A 312 17.80 -0.22 24.59
C ARG A 312 16.64 -1.09 24.14
N MET A 313 15.99 -0.75 23.03
CA MET A 313 14.93 -1.57 22.43
C MET A 313 15.46 -2.89 21.90
N ARG A 314 16.58 -2.92 21.17
CA ARG A 314 17.23 -4.16 20.71
C ARG A 314 17.58 -5.07 21.88
N ASP A 315 18.10 -4.52 22.97
CA ASP A 315 18.52 -5.26 24.16
C ASP A 315 17.30 -5.73 24.98
N ALA A 316 16.20 -4.96 25.02
CA ALA A 316 14.92 -5.38 25.58
C ALA A 316 14.28 -6.51 24.73
N PHE A 317 14.32 -6.37 23.40
CA PHE A 317 13.81 -7.35 22.46
C PHE A 317 14.64 -8.64 22.46
N ARG A 318 15.96 -8.55 22.64
CA ARG A 318 16.88 -9.68 22.82
C ARG A 318 16.61 -10.40 24.14
N ARG A 319 16.25 -9.69 25.21
CA ARG A 319 15.79 -10.28 26.49
C ARG A 319 14.42 -10.98 26.35
N LEU A 320 13.47 -10.39 25.63
CA LEU A 320 12.17 -11.00 25.31
C LEU A 320 12.31 -12.24 24.39
N ARG A 321 13.17 -12.20 23.36
CA ARG A 321 13.51 -13.36 22.50
C ARG A 321 14.32 -14.44 23.23
N ARG A 322 15.04 -14.11 24.30
CA ARG A 322 15.68 -15.13 25.16
C ARG A 322 14.65 -15.85 26.04
N ARG A 323 13.55 -15.18 26.43
CA ARG A 323 12.41 -15.81 27.14
C ARG A 323 11.50 -16.62 26.22
N LYS A 324 11.26 -16.18 24.99
CA LYS A 324 10.59 -16.96 23.94
C LYS A 324 11.63 -17.59 23.02
N LYS A 325 12.12 -18.77 23.38
CA LYS A 325 13.03 -19.58 22.55
C LYS A 325 12.28 -20.15 21.34
N THR A 326 11.86 -19.28 20.43
CA THR A 326 11.55 -19.59 19.04
C THR A 326 12.42 -18.68 18.19
N ARG A 327 13.34 -19.28 17.43
CA ARG A 327 14.12 -18.57 16.40
C ARG A 327 13.12 -17.86 15.48
N PRO A 328 13.22 -16.55 15.22
CA PRO A 328 12.77 -16.04 13.94
C PRO A 328 13.69 -16.68 12.93
N ALA A 329 13.11 -17.61 12.18
CA ALA A 329 13.71 -18.06 10.95
C ALA A 329 13.96 -16.84 10.04
N PRO A 330 14.98 -16.88 9.18
CA PRO A 330 14.95 -16.03 7.99
C PRO A 330 13.59 -16.27 7.34
N VAL A 331 12.78 -15.22 7.12
CA VAL A 331 11.48 -15.36 6.46
C VAL A 331 11.77 -15.88 5.06
N PRO A 332 11.43 -17.14 4.74
CA PRO A 332 11.45 -17.56 3.36
C PRO A 332 10.30 -16.79 2.70
N LEU A 333 10.55 -16.16 1.55
CA LEU A 333 9.46 -15.84 0.61
C LEU A 333 8.72 -17.12 0.13
N ALA A 334 9.23 -18.30 0.49
CA ALA A 334 8.61 -19.61 0.36
C ALA A 334 7.76 -19.97 1.60
N GLY A 335 6.63 -19.28 1.78
CA GLY A 335 5.49 -19.79 2.55
C GLY A 335 4.36 -20.07 1.56
N GLY A 336 3.58 -21.13 1.79
CA GLY A 336 2.38 -21.41 0.98
C GLY A 336 1.36 -20.26 1.04
N ALA A 337 0.22 -20.40 0.35
CA ALA A 337 -0.84 -19.40 0.41
C ALA A 337 -1.20 -19.04 1.85
N LEU A 338 -1.59 -17.78 2.05
CA LEU A 338 -2.11 -17.32 3.32
C LEU A 338 -3.33 -18.15 3.76
N ASP A 339 -3.57 -18.18 5.07
CA ASP A 339 -4.77 -18.78 5.63
C ASP A 339 -5.97 -17.84 5.44
N TYR A 340 -6.53 -17.88 4.24
CA TYR A 340 -7.68 -17.05 3.86
C TYR A 340 -8.93 -17.37 4.67
N GLU A 341 -9.08 -18.60 5.17
CA GLU A 341 -10.21 -18.96 6.04
C GLU A 341 -10.10 -18.20 7.37
N ALA A 342 -8.93 -18.24 8.02
CA ALA A 342 -8.70 -17.49 9.25
C ALA A 342 -8.83 -15.96 9.06
N ILE A 343 -8.39 -15.44 7.90
CA ILE A 343 -8.57 -14.03 7.55
C ILE A 343 -10.06 -13.69 7.45
N LEU A 344 -10.84 -14.48 6.71
CA LEU A 344 -12.27 -14.24 6.50
C LEU A 344 -13.09 -14.41 7.79
N ASP A 345 -12.73 -15.36 8.64
CA ASP A 345 -13.36 -15.53 9.96
C ASP A 345 -13.16 -14.28 10.82
N ARG A 346 -11.93 -13.75 10.87
CA ARG A 346 -11.64 -12.54 11.64
C ARG A 346 -12.36 -11.30 11.10
N LEU A 347 -12.50 -11.19 9.77
CA LEU A 347 -13.22 -10.07 9.14
C LEU A 347 -14.74 -10.11 9.39
N ARG A 348 -15.32 -11.29 9.67
CA ARG A 348 -16.75 -11.44 10.03
C ARG A 348 -17.06 -11.08 11.49
N SER A 349 -16.06 -11.01 12.37
CA SER A 349 -16.26 -10.83 13.81
C SER A 349 -16.39 -9.39 14.38
N PRO A 350 -16.88 -8.36 13.68
CA PRO A 350 -17.41 -7.17 14.35
C PRO A 350 -18.95 -7.15 14.27
N GLY A 351 -19.64 -7.78 15.23
CA GLY A 351 -21.09 -7.55 15.42
C GLY A 351 -22.01 -8.77 15.62
N ARG A 352 -21.59 -9.82 16.34
CA ARG A 352 -22.52 -10.78 16.94
C ARG A 352 -22.09 -11.14 18.36
N GLU A 353 -22.20 -10.18 19.28
CA GLU A 353 -22.84 -10.52 20.55
C GLU A 353 -24.34 -10.52 20.26
N ALA A 354 -24.84 -11.69 19.87
CA ALA A 354 -26.26 -11.94 19.99
C ALA A 354 -26.54 -11.98 21.49
N SER A 355 -27.40 -11.07 21.94
CA SER A 355 -28.04 -11.11 23.25
C SER A 355 -28.74 -12.47 23.41
N ALA A 356 -27.99 -13.46 23.88
CA ALA A 356 -28.52 -14.69 24.42
C ALA A 356 -28.74 -14.43 25.91
N GLU A 357 -29.96 -14.05 26.26
CA GLU A 357 -30.67 -14.54 27.45
C GLU A 357 -32.07 -13.92 27.44
N GLY A 358 -32.96 -14.60 26.72
CA GLY A 358 -34.35 -14.62 27.17
C GLY A 358 -34.38 -15.32 28.52
N ARG A 359 -34.80 -14.59 29.56
CA ARG A 359 -35.27 -15.21 30.80
C ARG A 359 -36.80 -15.21 30.78
N PRO A 360 -37.44 -16.35 31.05
CA PRO A 360 -38.88 -16.42 31.19
C PRO A 360 -39.29 -15.97 32.59
N ALA A 361 -40.34 -15.16 32.67
CA ALA A 361 -41.41 -15.21 33.66
C ALA A 361 -42.55 -14.31 33.15
#